data_AF-A0A1J6K4X9-F1
#
_entry.id   AF-A0A1J6K4X9-F1
#
_cell.length_a   1.000
_cell.length_b   1.000
_cell.length_c   1.000
_cell.angle_alpha   90.00
_cell.angle_beta   90.00
_cell.angle_gamma   90.00
#
_symmetry.space_group_name_H-M   'P 1'
#
loop_
_entity.id
_entity.type
_entity.pdbx_description
1 polymer ?
#
loop_
_entity_poly.entity_id
_entity_poly.type
_entity_poly.pdbx_seq_one_letter_code
_entity_poly.pdbx_strand_id
1 'polypeptide(L)'
;MSQRAKDTIFWMTIVYAKTKRILRTSLWDSLRQCNQSINSPWCISGDFNVIVETEEKKGGVPHRMEKSWEFISCIEECGMVDAGLSGPRFTWCNGWGNGHRIWKRLGRVLLNHEWTSLFPRNEIVHLASTGSDHTPMLMKCGAH
;
A
#
# COMPACT_ATOMS: atom_id res chain seq x y z
N MET A 1 -17.66 -29.36 24.86
CA MET A 1 -16.57 -28.44 25.27
C MET A 1 -16.42 -27.41 24.16
N SER A 2 -16.80 -26.15 24.42
CA SER A 2 -16.67 -25.07 23.44
C SER A 2 -15.19 -24.76 23.24
N GLN A 3 -14.67 -24.99 22.03
CA GLN A 3 -13.37 -24.47 21.63
C GLN A 3 -13.50 -22.95 21.57
N ARG A 4 -12.96 -22.25 22.57
CA ARG A 4 -12.71 -20.81 22.47
C ARG A 4 -11.89 -20.59 21.19
N ALA A 5 -12.35 -19.71 20.31
CA ALA A 5 -11.54 -19.23 19.20
C ALA A 5 -10.18 -18.78 19.77
N LYS A 6 -9.08 -19.24 19.17
CA LYS A 6 -7.75 -18.78 19.57
C LYS A 6 -7.68 -17.27 19.30
N ASP A 7 -7.35 -16.50 20.32
CA ASP A 7 -7.06 -15.08 20.16
C ASP A 7 -5.93 -14.96 19.12
N THR A 8 -6.26 -14.34 18.01
CA THR A 8 -5.36 -14.21 16.87
C THR A 8 -4.78 -12.82 16.89
N ILE A 9 -3.46 -12.72 17.02
CA ILE A 9 -2.74 -11.45 17.03
C ILE A 9 -2.23 -11.16 15.63
N PHE A 10 -2.52 -9.96 15.14
CA PHE A 10 -1.98 -9.44 13.88
C PHE A 10 -1.48 -8.01 14.08
N TRP A 11 -0.61 -7.56 13.18
CA TRP A 11 -0.02 -6.24 13.19
C TRP A 11 -0.53 -5.43 12.00
N MET A 12 -0.74 -4.13 12.24
CA MET A 12 -1.09 -3.18 11.20
C MET A 12 -0.20 -1.95 11.31
N THR A 13 0.46 -1.61 10.21
CA THR A 13 1.25 -0.39 10.07
C THR A 13 0.56 0.53 9.08
N ILE A 14 0.18 1.73 9.54
CA ILE A 14 -0.43 2.76 8.70
C ILE A 14 0.64 3.78 8.27
N VAL A 15 0.80 3.94 6.95
CA VAL A 15 1.88 4.73 6.34
C VAL A 15 1.35 6.03 5.74
N TYR A 16 2.06 7.12 6.01
CA TYR A 16 1.98 8.37 5.24
C TYR A 16 3.40 8.83 4.91
N ALA A 17 3.90 8.43 3.75
CA ALA A 17 5.26 8.69 3.31
C ALA A 17 5.40 10.13 2.79
N LYS A 18 6.58 10.73 2.97
CA LYS A 18 6.86 12.08 2.46
C LYS A 18 6.87 12.11 0.93
N THR A 19 6.41 13.21 0.34
CA THR A 19 6.37 13.40 -1.12
C THR A 19 7.77 13.46 -1.77
N LYS A 20 8.78 13.95 -1.05
CA LYS A 20 10.17 14.01 -1.51
C LYS A 20 10.86 12.66 -1.30
N ARG A 21 11.43 12.09 -2.39
CA ARG A 21 12.12 10.79 -2.37
C ARG A 21 13.12 10.66 -1.22
N ILE A 22 14.05 11.61 -1.08
CA ILE A 22 15.11 11.55 -0.06
C ILE A 22 14.59 11.51 1.38
N LEU A 23 13.36 12.01 1.62
CA LEU A 23 12.75 12.02 2.94
C LEU A 23 11.98 10.73 3.27
N ARG A 24 11.95 9.75 2.35
CA ARG A 24 11.30 8.45 2.55
C ARG A 24 12.26 7.37 3.04
N THR A 25 13.57 7.57 2.91
CA THR A 25 14.59 6.57 3.26
C THR A 25 14.45 6.06 4.69
N SER A 26 14.31 6.97 5.66
CA SER A 26 14.16 6.57 7.08
C SER A 26 12.90 5.75 7.35
N LEU A 27 11.80 6.01 6.62
CA LEU A 27 10.58 5.22 6.72
C LEU A 27 10.81 3.79 6.22
N TRP A 28 11.51 3.62 5.10
CA TRP A 28 11.86 2.30 4.56
C TRP A 28 12.74 1.51 5.54
N ASP A 29 13.71 2.17 6.16
CA ASP A 29 14.55 1.55 7.19
C ASP A 29 13.72 1.13 8.42
N SER A 30 12.73 1.94 8.84
CA SER A 30 11.80 1.54 9.90
C SER A 30 10.96 0.33 9.51
N LEU A 31 10.47 0.23 8.26
CA LEU A 31 9.72 -0.95 7.83
C LEU A 31 10.59 -2.22 7.86
N ARG A 32 11.86 -2.13 7.45
CA ARG A 32 12.80 -3.25 7.56
C ARG A 32 13.02 -3.68 9.01
N GLN A 33 13.15 -2.72 9.93
CA GLN A 33 13.26 -3.01 11.37
C GLN A 33 11.98 -3.66 11.92
N CYS A 34 10.81 -3.20 11.49
CA CYS A 34 9.54 -3.85 11.82
C CYS A 34 9.52 -5.29 11.32
N ASN A 35 9.94 -5.55 10.07
CA ASN A 35 10.01 -6.90 9.53
C ASN A 35 10.92 -7.84 10.35
N GLN A 36 12.04 -7.34 10.86
CA GLN A 36 12.93 -8.11 11.75
C GLN A 36 12.30 -8.46 13.10
N SER A 37 11.29 -7.70 13.53
CA SER A 37 10.65 -7.84 14.84
C SER A 37 9.29 -8.54 14.78
N ILE A 38 8.59 -8.46 13.64
CA ILE A 38 7.23 -8.97 13.47
C ILE A 38 7.27 -10.33 12.75
N ASN A 39 7.23 -11.39 13.55
CA ASN A 39 7.13 -12.78 13.06
C ASN A 39 5.67 -13.26 13.06
N SER A 40 4.74 -12.44 12.59
CA SER A 40 3.29 -12.64 12.71
C SER A 40 2.55 -12.03 11.50
N PRO A 41 1.24 -12.30 11.32
CA PRO A 41 0.43 -11.63 10.30
C PRO A 41 0.61 -10.11 10.33
N TRP A 42 1.05 -9.54 9.21
CA TRP A 42 1.37 -8.12 9.12
C TRP A 42 0.80 -7.50 7.84
N CYS A 43 0.05 -6.42 8.04
CA CYS A 43 -0.47 -5.56 6.98
C CYS A 43 0.17 -4.17 7.07
N ILE A 44 0.69 -3.68 5.95
CA ILE A 44 1.14 -2.30 5.80
C ILE A 44 0.22 -1.61 4.81
N SER A 45 -0.43 -0.52 5.23
CA SER A 45 -1.41 0.18 4.39
C SER A 45 -1.24 1.67 4.48
N GLY A 46 -1.52 2.39 3.40
CA GLY A 46 -1.58 3.85 3.41
C GLY A 46 -1.04 4.48 2.14
N ASP A 47 -0.64 5.74 2.24
CA ASP A 47 -0.08 6.53 1.14
C ASP A 47 1.45 6.47 1.16
N PHE A 48 2.02 5.80 0.16
CA PHE A 48 3.46 5.62 0.03
C PHE A 48 4.13 6.71 -0.81
N ASN A 49 3.36 7.63 -1.41
CA ASN A 49 3.84 8.70 -2.29
C ASN A 49 4.78 8.21 -3.42
N VAL A 50 4.57 6.96 -3.86
CA VAL A 50 5.40 6.27 -4.86
C VAL A 50 4.56 5.26 -5.63
N ILE A 51 4.87 5.11 -6.91
CA ILE A 51 4.29 4.08 -7.77
C ILE A 51 5.28 2.94 -7.94
N VAL A 52 4.82 1.70 -8.15
CA VAL A 52 5.68 0.53 -8.37
C VAL A 52 5.70 0.06 -9.82
N GLU A 53 4.76 0.54 -10.65
CA GLU A 53 4.72 0.28 -12.10
C GLU A 53 4.49 1.58 -12.87
N THR A 54 4.85 1.62 -14.16
CA THR A 54 4.68 2.84 -14.97
C THR A 54 3.21 3.17 -15.25
N GLU A 55 2.38 2.13 -15.33
CA GLU A 55 0.94 2.11 -15.58
C GLU A 55 0.15 2.70 -14.41
N GLU A 56 0.75 2.73 -13.22
CA GLU A 56 0.21 3.38 -12.04
C GLU A 56 0.27 4.91 -12.11
N LYS A 57 0.69 5.49 -13.24
CA LYS A 57 0.63 6.91 -13.52
C LYS A 57 -0.01 7.19 -14.88
N LYS A 58 -0.85 8.24 -14.93
CA LYS A 58 -1.44 8.76 -16.18
C LYS A 58 -1.26 10.27 -16.29
N GLY A 59 -0.87 10.74 -17.47
CA GLY A 59 -0.66 12.17 -17.77
C GLY A 59 0.71 12.70 -17.33
N GLY A 60 1.10 13.88 -17.83
CA GLY A 60 2.40 14.50 -17.57
C GLY A 60 3.60 13.70 -18.10
N VAL A 61 4.81 14.09 -17.70
CA VAL A 61 6.08 13.42 -18.13
C VAL A 61 6.14 11.98 -17.62
N PRO A 62 6.51 10.98 -18.44
CA PRO A 62 6.65 9.58 -18.02
C PRO A 62 7.41 9.41 -16.69
N HIS A 63 6.97 8.46 -15.85
CA HIS A 63 7.67 8.19 -14.59
C HIS A 63 8.97 7.44 -14.87
N ARG A 64 10.00 7.81 -14.12
CA ARG A 64 11.30 7.13 -14.14
C ARG A 64 11.34 6.13 -12.99
N MET A 65 11.35 4.84 -13.32
CA MET A 65 11.23 3.75 -12.33
C MET A 65 12.37 3.73 -11.30
N GLU A 66 13.51 4.35 -11.62
CA GLU A 66 14.62 4.56 -10.68
C GLU A 66 14.22 5.37 -9.44
N LYS A 67 13.10 6.12 -9.50
CA LYS A 67 12.52 6.84 -8.37
C LYS A 67 11.74 5.95 -7.40
N SER A 68 11.50 4.71 -7.78
CA SER A 68 10.69 3.72 -7.05
C SER A 68 11.53 2.57 -6.50
N TRP A 69 12.75 2.34 -7.00
CA TRP A 69 13.59 1.20 -6.62
C TRP A 69 13.82 1.05 -5.11
N GLU A 70 14.06 2.14 -4.37
CA GLU A 70 14.24 2.07 -2.91
C GLU A 70 13.00 1.53 -2.19
N PHE A 71 11.80 1.84 -2.70
CA PHE A 71 10.56 1.30 -2.15
C PHE A 71 10.35 -0.15 -2.60
N ILE A 72 10.62 -0.46 -3.87
CA ILE A 72 10.48 -1.82 -4.41
C ILE A 72 11.42 -2.80 -3.66
N SER A 73 12.68 -2.44 -3.44
CA SER A 73 13.60 -3.28 -2.66
C SER A 73 13.16 -3.39 -1.20
N CYS A 74 12.64 -2.31 -0.59
CA CYS A 74 12.09 -2.38 0.76
C CYS A 74 10.92 -3.37 0.88
N ILE A 75 9.96 -3.37 -0.05
CA ILE A 75 8.83 -4.32 0.02
C ILE A 75 9.28 -5.76 -0.24
N GLU A 76 10.24 -5.97 -1.14
CA GLU A 76 10.81 -7.28 -1.45
C GLU A 76 11.59 -7.85 -0.25
N GLU A 77 12.47 -7.06 0.36
CA GLU A 77 13.24 -7.44 1.55
C GLU A 77 12.33 -7.72 2.77
N CYS A 78 11.18 -7.06 2.84
CA CYS A 78 10.16 -7.32 3.87
C CYS A 78 9.23 -8.49 3.54
N GLY A 79 9.39 -9.16 2.39
CA GLY A 79 8.51 -10.27 1.98
C GLY A 79 7.05 -9.86 1.80
N MET A 80 6.81 -8.61 1.43
CA MET A 80 5.48 -8.02 1.31
C MET A 80 4.96 -8.12 -0.11
N VAL A 81 3.69 -8.50 -0.26
CA VAL A 81 2.99 -8.61 -1.53
C VAL A 81 1.88 -7.57 -1.60
N ASP A 82 1.73 -6.89 -2.73
CA ASP A 82 0.59 -6.02 -2.99
C ASP A 82 -0.70 -6.85 -3.05
N ALA A 83 -1.67 -6.52 -2.20
CA ALA A 83 -2.97 -7.19 -2.14
C ALA A 83 -3.84 -6.95 -3.40
N GLY A 84 -3.38 -6.08 -4.30
CA GLY A 84 -4.10 -5.68 -5.50
C GLY A 84 -5.15 -4.62 -5.20
N LEU A 85 -6.05 -4.41 -6.17
CA LEU A 85 -7.17 -3.47 -6.05
C LEU A 85 -8.33 -3.89 -6.95
N SER A 86 -9.51 -3.44 -6.57
CA SER A 86 -10.70 -3.31 -7.42
C SER A 86 -11.20 -1.86 -7.42
N GLY A 87 -12.01 -1.49 -8.42
CA GLY A 87 -12.50 -0.12 -8.58
C GLY A 87 -11.52 0.81 -9.32
N PRO A 88 -11.51 2.13 -9.01
CA PRO A 88 -10.62 3.09 -9.65
C PRO A 88 -9.14 2.75 -9.48
N ARG A 89 -8.40 2.71 -10.61
CA ARG A 89 -6.97 2.34 -10.63
C ARG A 89 -6.05 3.33 -9.93
N PHE A 90 -6.42 4.61 -9.91
CA PHE A 90 -5.60 5.68 -9.35
C PHE A 90 -6.17 6.15 -8.02
N THR A 91 -5.30 6.41 -7.06
CA THR A 91 -5.69 6.85 -5.71
C THR A 91 -5.38 8.31 -5.43
N TRP A 92 -4.80 9.01 -6.40
CA TRP A 92 -4.44 10.42 -6.28
C TRP A 92 -4.60 11.15 -7.61
N CYS A 93 -5.05 12.41 -7.57
CA CYS A 93 -5.08 13.32 -8.71
C CYS A 93 -4.66 14.73 -8.31
N ASN A 94 -3.86 15.41 -9.14
CA ASN A 94 -3.52 16.82 -8.91
C ASN A 94 -4.71 17.79 -9.05
N GLY A 95 -5.89 17.32 -9.48
CA GLY A 95 -7.09 18.14 -9.65
C GLY A 95 -7.05 19.11 -10.84
N TRP A 96 -5.96 19.15 -11.61
CA TRP A 96 -5.80 20.13 -12.68
C TRP A 96 -6.63 19.77 -13.93
N GLY A 97 -7.08 20.80 -14.64
CA GLY A 97 -7.81 20.71 -15.91
C GLY A 97 -6.92 20.85 -17.15
N ASN A 98 -7.55 21.00 -18.31
CA ASN A 98 -6.93 21.42 -19.58
C ASN A 98 -5.70 20.62 -20.02
N GLY A 99 -5.73 19.29 -19.90
CA GLY A 99 -4.64 18.42 -20.35
C GLY A 99 -3.46 18.30 -19.38
N HIS A 100 -3.44 19.06 -18.28
CA HIS A 100 -2.39 18.98 -17.25
C HIS A 100 -2.71 18.01 -16.11
N ARG A 101 -3.76 17.21 -16.27
CA ARG A 101 -4.21 16.28 -15.24
C ARG A 101 -3.24 15.12 -15.09
N ILE A 102 -2.80 14.89 -13.86
CA ILE A 102 -1.94 13.77 -13.50
C ILE A 102 -2.68 12.90 -12.48
N TRP A 103 -2.65 11.59 -12.72
CA TRP A 103 -3.18 10.58 -11.83
C TRP A 103 -2.07 9.64 -11.39
N LYS A 104 -2.12 9.17 -10.14
CA LYS A 104 -1.20 8.16 -9.61
C LYS A 104 -1.89 7.17 -8.68
N ARG A 105 -1.42 5.93 -8.61
CA ARG A 105 -1.73 4.99 -7.52
C ARG A 105 -0.64 5.11 -6.46
N LEU A 106 -0.93 5.89 -5.41
CA LEU A 106 -0.03 6.13 -4.28
C LEU A 106 -0.45 5.35 -3.02
N GLY A 107 -1.74 5.04 -2.93
CA GLY A 107 -2.34 4.21 -1.89
C GLY A 107 -2.15 2.73 -2.20
N ARG A 108 -1.72 1.95 -1.20
CA ARG A 108 -1.53 0.50 -1.33
C ARG A 108 -1.81 -0.22 -0.02
N VAL A 109 -2.15 -1.50 -0.14
CA VAL A 109 -2.16 -2.47 0.96
C VAL A 109 -1.15 -3.56 0.62
N LEU A 110 -0.23 -3.80 1.54
CA LEU A 110 0.84 -4.78 1.44
C LEU A 110 0.65 -5.81 2.53
N LEU A 111 0.72 -7.10 2.19
CA LEU A 111 0.49 -8.22 3.09
C LEU A 111 1.69 -9.16 3.07
N ASN A 112 2.12 -9.63 4.24
CA ASN A 112 3.08 -10.73 4.31
C ASN A 112 2.40 -12.10 4.17
N HIS A 113 3.20 -13.15 4.04
CA HIS A 113 2.71 -14.52 3.93
C HIS A 113 1.77 -14.89 5.08
N GLU A 114 2.17 -14.58 6.33
CA GLU A 114 1.38 -14.95 7.50
C GLU A 114 0.01 -14.30 7.54
N TRP A 115 -0.13 -13.07 7.03
CA TRP A 115 -1.42 -12.45 6.85
C TRP A 115 -2.30 -13.24 5.89
N THR A 116 -1.76 -13.61 4.73
CA THR A 116 -2.53 -14.37 3.73
C THR A 116 -2.86 -15.79 4.17
N SER A 117 -2.02 -16.40 5.01
CA SER A 117 -2.29 -17.69 5.63
C SER A 117 -3.43 -17.63 6.65
N LEU A 118 -3.52 -16.52 7.41
CA LEU A 118 -4.58 -16.32 8.39
C LEU A 118 -5.89 -15.84 7.75
N PHE A 119 -5.79 -14.91 6.82
CA PHE A 119 -6.90 -14.30 6.09
C PHE A 119 -6.73 -14.60 4.60
N PRO A 120 -7.15 -15.79 4.11
CA PRO A 120 -6.99 -16.15 2.70
C PRO A 120 -7.86 -15.31 1.76
N ARG A 121 -8.95 -14.73 2.27
CA ARG A 121 -9.84 -13.85 1.49
C ARG A 121 -9.52 -12.39 1.83
N ASN A 122 -8.84 -11.70 0.93
CA ASN A 122 -8.59 -10.26 1.01
C ASN A 122 -9.18 -9.55 -0.22
N GLU A 123 -9.92 -8.47 0.01
CA GLU A 123 -10.48 -7.61 -1.03
C GLU A 123 -10.11 -6.17 -0.72
N ILE A 124 -9.42 -5.51 -1.66
CA ILE A 124 -9.12 -4.08 -1.58
C ILE A 124 -9.98 -3.35 -2.62
N VAL A 125 -10.75 -2.36 -2.17
CA VAL A 125 -11.61 -1.54 -3.03
C VAL A 125 -11.21 -0.08 -2.88
N HIS A 126 -10.86 0.57 -3.99
CA HIS A 126 -10.73 2.03 -4.00
C HIS A 126 -12.12 2.65 -4.12
N LEU A 127 -12.45 3.55 -3.21
CA LEU A 127 -13.76 4.22 -3.17
C LEU A 127 -13.70 5.55 -3.91
N ALA A 128 -14.83 5.96 -4.51
CA ALA A 128 -14.94 7.31 -5.07
C ALA A 128 -14.81 8.37 -3.96
N SER A 129 -14.17 9.50 -4.29
CA SER A 129 -13.95 10.62 -3.37
C SER A 129 -14.40 11.92 -4.03
N THR A 130 -15.08 12.79 -3.27
CA THR A 130 -15.59 14.09 -3.75
C THR A 130 -15.03 15.28 -2.97
N GLY A 131 -14.02 15.09 -2.12
CA GLY A 131 -13.47 16.16 -1.26
C GLY A 131 -11.98 16.04 -0.92
N SER A 132 -11.27 15.09 -1.52
CA SER A 132 -9.83 14.93 -1.39
C SER A 132 -9.22 14.66 -2.75
N ASP A 133 -7.97 15.08 -2.93
CA ASP A 133 -7.13 14.64 -4.04
C ASP A 133 -6.82 13.14 -3.98
N HIS A 134 -7.03 12.49 -2.83
CA HIS A 134 -6.93 11.06 -2.62
C HIS A 134 -8.28 10.32 -2.63
N THR A 135 -8.24 9.04 -3.02
CA THR A 135 -9.36 8.10 -2.87
C THR A 135 -9.21 7.24 -1.62
N PRO A 136 -10.24 7.10 -0.77
CA PRO A 136 -10.22 6.14 0.33
C PRO A 136 -10.05 4.70 -0.17
N MET A 137 -9.40 3.86 0.64
CA MET A 137 -9.26 2.43 0.39
C MET A 137 -10.02 1.65 1.46
N LEU A 138 -10.89 0.73 1.02
CA LEU A 138 -11.57 -0.23 1.88
C LEU A 138 -10.86 -1.58 1.77
N MET A 139 -10.42 -2.12 2.91
CA MET A 139 -9.90 -3.48 3.02
C MET A 139 -10.93 -4.36 3.71
N LYS A 140 -11.30 -5.47 3.07
CA LYS A 140 -12.03 -6.57 3.71
C LYS A 140 -11.10 -7.77 3.82
N CYS A 141 -11.05 -8.38 4.99
CA CYS A 141 -10.32 -9.61 5.24
C CYS A 141 -11.25 -10.61 5.95
N GLY A 142 -11.11 -11.89 5.62
CA GLY A 142 -11.91 -12.97 6.21
C GLY A 142 -11.05 -14.16 6.57
N ALA A 143 -11.16 -14.60 7.82
CA ALA A 143 -10.58 -15.86 8.28
C ALA A 143 -11.42 -17.04 7.78
N HIS A 144 -10.89 -18.25 7.95
CA HIS A 144 -11.67 -19.48 7.79
C HIS A 144 -12.87 -19.52 8.74
#